data_AF-A0A3G6V786-F1
#
_entry.id   AF-A0A3G6V786-F1
#
_cell.length_a   1.000
_cell.length_b   1.000
_cell.length_c   1.000
_cell.angle_alpha   90.00
_cell.angle_beta   90.00
_cell.angle_gamma   90.00
#
_symmetry.space_group_name_H-M   'P 1'
#
loop_
_entity.id
_entity.type
_entity.pdbx_description
1 polymer ?
#
loop_
_entity_poly.entity_id
_entity_poly.type
_entity_poly.pdbx_seq_one_letter_code
_entity_poly.pdbx_strand_id
1 'polypeptide(L)'
;MKLVIISLCLAAAVVAQEKYDATGDNFDVSEVLGNERLLNSYAKCLLNKGPCTPEVKKVKDKLPEALATRCAKCTDRQKQIGKQLAKEVKSKRPDLWKQLVAFYDPEGKYQEAFQDYLKP
;
A
#
# COMPACT_ATOMS: atom_id res chain seq x y z
N MET A 1 -16.70 -31.09 -43.17
CA MET A 1 -15.58 -30.25 -43.64
C MET A 1 -16.10 -28.92 -44.17
N LYS A 2 -15.92 -27.88 -43.37
CA LYS A 2 -15.93 -26.42 -43.64
C LYS A 2 -15.48 -25.83 -42.31
N LEU A 3 -14.18 -25.98 -42.03
CA LEU A 3 -13.24 -24.85 -42.10
C LEU A 3 -13.76 -23.71 -41.20
N VAL A 4 -13.42 -23.72 -39.91
CA VAL A 4 -12.14 -23.23 -39.36
C VAL A 4 -12.19 -21.70 -39.20
N ILE A 5 -11.96 -21.26 -37.95
CA ILE A 5 -11.65 -19.88 -37.53
C ILE A 5 -12.87 -18.93 -37.40
N ILE A 6 -13.57 -19.06 -36.29
CA ILE A 6 -13.95 -17.87 -35.50
C ILE A 6 -13.01 -17.90 -34.29
N SER A 7 -11.70 -17.69 -34.48
CA SER A 7 -11.04 -16.42 -34.15
C SER A 7 -11.72 -15.80 -32.92
N LEU A 8 -11.50 -16.30 -31.71
CA LEU A 8 -10.32 -16.04 -30.87
C LEU A 8 -9.68 -14.67 -31.10
N CYS A 9 -10.49 -13.61 -31.15
CA CYS A 9 -10.07 -12.29 -30.72
C CYS A 9 -10.42 -12.11 -29.24
N LEU A 10 -9.82 -12.95 -28.38
CA LEU A 10 -9.60 -12.55 -27.00
C LEU A 10 -8.44 -11.54 -27.06
N ALA A 11 -8.76 -10.32 -27.48
CA ALA A 11 -7.87 -9.19 -27.33
C ALA A 11 -7.65 -9.06 -25.82
N ALA A 12 -6.55 -9.63 -25.32
CA ALA A 12 -6.01 -9.27 -24.04
C ALA A 12 -5.66 -7.78 -24.16
N ALA A 13 -6.63 -6.93 -23.85
CA ALA A 13 -6.37 -5.53 -23.60
C ALA A 13 -5.44 -5.52 -22.39
N VAL A 14 -4.14 -5.46 -22.66
CA VAL A 14 -3.14 -5.11 -21.66
C VAL A 14 -3.46 -3.67 -21.29
N VAL A 15 -4.34 -3.49 -20.31
CA VAL A 15 -4.59 -2.20 -19.71
C VAL A 15 -3.26 -1.81 -19.07
N ALA A 16 -2.50 -0.95 -19.75
CA ALA A 16 -1.33 -0.32 -19.16
C ALA A 16 -1.83 0.52 -17.99
N GLN A 17 -1.75 -0.05 -16.79
CA GLN A 17 -2.29 0.59 -15.59
C GLN A 17 -1.34 1.70 -15.18
N GLU A 18 -1.80 2.95 -15.24
CA GLU A 18 -1.00 4.11 -14.83
C GLU A 18 -0.56 3.97 -13.37
N LYS A 19 0.76 4.10 -13.15
CA LYS A 19 1.37 4.02 -11.83
C LYS A 19 1.14 5.31 -11.04
N TYR A 20 1.21 5.21 -9.72
CA TYR A 20 1.27 6.38 -8.85
C TYR A 20 2.54 7.18 -9.14
N ASP A 21 2.44 8.49 -8.91
CA ASP A 21 3.55 9.43 -9.03
C ASP A 21 4.77 8.96 -8.19
N ALA A 22 5.95 8.92 -8.82
CA ALA A 22 7.20 8.46 -8.21
C ALA A 22 7.91 9.52 -7.35
N THR A 23 7.36 10.72 -7.20
CA THR A 23 7.97 11.80 -6.38
C THR A 23 8.20 11.37 -4.92
N GLY A 24 7.44 10.38 -4.42
CA GLY A 24 7.62 9.79 -3.07
C GLY A 24 8.64 8.65 -2.99
N ASP A 25 9.31 8.29 -4.09
CA ASP A 25 10.21 7.12 -4.14
C ASP A 25 11.56 7.38 -3.44
N ASN A 26 11.90 8.64 -3.20
CA ASN A 26 13.08 9.11 -2.44
C ASN A 26 12.86 9.16 -0.92
N PHE A 27 11.72 8.67 -0.43
CA PHE A 27 11.41 8.65 1.00
C PHE A 27 12.40 7.77 1.79
N ASP A 28 13.01 8.34 2.83
CA ASP A 28 13.89 7.60 3.73
C ASP A 28 13.09 6.92 4.84
N VAL A 29 12.86 5.62 4.64
CA VAL A 29 12.18 4.75 5.60
C VAL A 29 12.95 4.66 6.93
N SER A 30 14.28 4.74 6.89
CA SER A 30 15.13 4.58 8.07
C SER A 30 15.00 5.74 9.05
N GLU A 31 14.83 6.97 8.53
CA GLU A 31 14.58 8.15 9.36
C GLU A 31 13.27 8.00 10.15
N VAL A 32 12.20 7.59 9.49
CA VAL A 32 10.89 7.42 10.13
C VAL A 32 10.89 6.30 11.15
N LEU A 33 11.51 5.16 10.82
CA LEU A 33 11.58 4.02 11.74
C LEU A 33 12.52 4.28 12.93
N GLY A 34 13.55 5.11 12.76
CA GLY A 34 14.49 5.50 13.81
C GLY A 34 13.96 6.61 14.72
N ASN A 35 12.93 7.35 14.30
CA ASN A 35 12.39 8.49 15.04
C ASN A 35 10.96 8.22 15.52
N GLU A 36 10.81 7.82 16.78
CA GLU A 36 9.51 7.49 17.37
C GLU A 36 8.51 8.65 17.29
N ARG A 37 8.96 9.90 17.48
CA ARG A 37 8.09 11.07 17.38
C ARG A 37 7.54 11.22 15.96
N LEU A 38 8.39 11.03 14.96
CA LEU A 38 8.01 11.11 13.55
C LEU A 38 7.04 9.98 13.17
N LEU A 39 7.36 8.74 13.54
CA LEU A 39 6.48 7.58 13.31
C LEU A 39 5.10 7.80 13.94
N ASN A 40 5.05 8.26 15.20
CA ASN A 40 3.80 8.54 15.90
C ASN A 40 3.00 9.67 15.21
N SER A 41 3.67 10.70 14.70
CA SER A 41 3.04 11.78 13.94
C SER A 41 2.40 11.26 12.65
N TYR A 42 3.13 10.45 11.89
CA TYR A 42 2.66 9.89 10.63
C TYR A 42 1.51 8.91 10.85
N ALA A 43 1.59 8.06 11.87
CA ALA A 43 0.51 7.16 12.20
C ALA A 43 -0.75 7.92 12.68
N LYS A 44 -0.60 9.00 13.45
CA LYS A 44 -1.74 9.88 13.78
C LYS A 44 -2.38 10.46 12.53
N CYS A 45 -1.60 10.94 11.56
CA CYS A 45 -2.14 11.39 10.27
C CYS A 45 -2.94 10.27 9.59
N LEU A 46 -2.35 9.08 9.45
CA LEU A 46 -2.98 7.92 8.82
C LEU A 46 -4.27 7.47 9.53
N LEU A 47 -4.39 7.71 10.83
CA LEU A 47 -5.56 7.36 11.65
C LEU A 47 -6.59 8.49 11.79
N ASN A 48 -6.46 9.61 11.07
CA ASN A 48 -7.29 10.82 11.27
C ASN A 48 -7.21 11.42 12.69
N LYS A 49 -6.08 11.24 13.40
CA LYS A 49 -5.86 11.71 14.78
C LYS A 49 -4.86 12.87 14.90
N GLY A 50 -4.48 13.49 13.78
CA GLY A 50 -3.50 14.57 13.79
C GLY A 50 -3.25 15.18 12.41
N PRO A 51 -2.41 16.23 12.34
CA PRO A 51 -2.07 16.89 11.09
C PRO A 51 -1.27 15.95 10.18
N CYS A 52 -1.40 16.18 8.88
CA CYS A 52 -0.68 15.43 7.85
C CYS A 52 0.26 16.37 7.11
N THR A 53 1.49 15.92 6.85
CA THR A 53 2.31 16.55 5.81
C THR A 53 1.69 16.27 4.43
N PRO A 54 1.94 17.11 3.42
CA PRO A 54 1.43 16.87 2.07
C PRO A 54 1.79 15.48 1.52
N GLU A 55 2.99 15.00 1.83
CA GLU A 55 3.48 13.68 1.41
C GLU A 55 2.68 12.55 2.06
N VAL A 56 2.56 12.54 3.40
CA VAL A 56 1.82 11.49 4.10
C VAL A 56 0.32 11.55 3.77
N LYS A 57 -0.21 12.74 3.48
CA LYS A 57 -1.59 12.91 2.99
C LYS A 57 -1.80 12.18 1.65
N LYS A 58 -0.88 12.30 0.69
CA LYS A 58 -0.97 11.56 -0.58
C LYS A 58 -1.02 10.05 -0.33
N VAL A 59 -0.17 9.53 0.55
CA VAL A 59 -0.15 8.10 0.91
C VAL A 59 -1.47 7.67 1.55
N LYS A 60 -1.95 8.44 2.54
CA LYS A 60 -3.22 8.21 3.21
C LYS A 60 -4.39 8.14 2.24
N ASP A 61 -4.48 9.09 1.32
CA ASP A 61 -5.58 9.19 0.36
C ASP A 61 -5.57 8.02 -0.65
N LYS A 62 -4.39 7.42 -0.91
CA LYS A 62 -4.24 6.25 -1.80
C LYS A 62 -4.31 4.90 -1.08
N LEU A 63 -4.13 4.86 0.24
CA LEU A 63 -4.08 3.62 1.01
C LEU A 63 -5.30 2.70 0.76
N PRO A 64 -6.55 3.20 0.80
CA PRO A 64 -7.71 2.33 0.58
C PRO A 64 -7.72 1.64 -0.79
N GLU A 65 -7.37 2.37 -1.86
CA GLU A 65 -7.24 1.81 -3.21
C GLU A 65 -6.07 0.82 -3.28
N ALA A 66 -4.91 1.19 -2.73
CA ALA A 66 -3.74 0.33 -2.72
C ALA A 66 -4.00 -0.99 -1.98
N LEU A 67 -4.76 -0.98 -0.89
CA LEU A 67 -5.14 -2.20 -0.19
C LEU A 67 -6.13 -3.04 -0.99
N ALA A 68 -7.19 -2.42 -1.53
CA ALA A 68 -8.19 -3.12 -2.32
C ALA A 68 -7.63 -3.76 -3.60
N THR A 69 -6.61 -3.14 -4.21
CA THR A 69 -6.02 -3.56 -5.47
C THR A 69 -4.68 -4.27 -5.32
N ARG A 70 -4.26 -4.61 -4.10
CA ARG A 70 -2.93 -5.21 -3.82
C ARG A 70 -1.78 -4.39 -4.44
N CYS A 71 -1.87 -3.06 -4.30
CA CYS A 71 -0.88 -2.09 -4.78
C CYS A 71 -0.66 -2.14 -6.30
N ALA A 72 -1.71 -2.39 -7.09
CA ALA A 72 -1.61 -2.55 -8.54
C ALA A 72 -0.92 -1.35 -9.23
N LYS A 73 -1.23 -0.14 -8.76
CA LYS A 73 -0.65 1.11 -9.27
C LYS A 73 0.63 1.56 -8.57
N CYS A 74 1.09 0.86 -7.54
CA CYS A 74 2.32 1.23 -6.86
C CYS A 74 3.56 0.95 -7.73
N THR A 75 4.57 1.81 -7.63
CA THR A 75 5.92 1.52 -8.15
C THR A 75 6.55 0.39 -7.34
N ASP A 76 7.58 -0.25 -7.89
CA ASP A 76 8.28 -1.32 -7.16
C ASP A 76 8.97 -0.78 -5.90
N ARG A 77 9.47 0.45 -5.96
CA ARG A 77 10.01 1.16 -4.80
C ARG A 77 8.95 1.39 -3.72
N GLN A 78 7.75 1.85 -4.09
CA GLN A 78 6.63 2.05 -3.15
C GLN A 78 6.21 0.74 -2.48
N LYS A 79 6.20 -0.37 -3.23
CA LYS A 79 5.94 -1.71 -2.67
C LYS A 79 7.03 -2.14 -1.68
N GLN A 80 8.30 -1.89 -2.00
CA GLN A 80 9.39 -2.21 -1.07
C GLN A 80 9.31 -1.38 0.22
N ILE A 81 9.09 -0.07 0.08
CA ILE A 81 8.93 0.87 1.20
C ILE A 81 7.75 0.46 2.08
N GLY A 82 6.58 0.22 1.48
CA GLY A 82 5.38 -0.18 2.21
C GLY A 82 5.57 -1.51 2.94
N LYS A 83 6.22 -2.50 2.30
CA LYS A 83 6.50 -3.81 2.92
C LYS A 83 7.43 -3.66 4.12
N GLN A 84 8.49 -2.85 3.99
CA GLN A 84 9.43 -2.60 5.08
C GLN A 84 8.75 -1.89 6.26
N LEU A 85 8.03 -0.79 6.01
CA LEU A 85 7.30 -0.05 7.04
C LEU A 85 6.30 -0.95 7.77
N ALA A 86 5.51 -1.72 7.03
CA ALA A 86 4.50 -2.59 7.62
C ALA A 86 5.13 -3.73 8.45
N LYS A 87 6.22 -4.35 7.98
CA LYS A 87 6.95 -5.37 8.78
C LYS A 87 7.50 -4.77 10.08
N GLU A 88 8.12 -3.61 9.99
CA GLU A 88 8.77 -2.94 11.12
C GLU A 88 7.75 -2.44 12.15
N VAL A 89 6.65 -1.81 11.71
CA VAL A 89 5.57 -1.36 12.59
C VAL A 89 4.87 -2.56 13.24
N LYS A 90 4.59 -3.64 12.48
CA LYS A 90 4.00 -4.86 13.04
C LYS A 90 4.89 -5.51 14.11
N SER A 91 6.20 -5.54 13.87
CA SER A 91 7.18 -6.16 14.78
C SER A 91 7.43 -5.30 16.03
N LYS A 92 7.73 -4.01 15.84
CA LYS A 92 8.19 -3.13 16.92
C LYS A 92 7.05 -2.40 17.63
N ARG A 93 5.91 -2.19 16.97
CA ARG A 93 4.77 -1.37 17.47
C ARG A 93 3.42 -2.07 17.23
N PRO A 94 3.20 -3.27 17.79
CA PRO A 94 2.04 -4.11 17.49
C PRO A 94 0.69 -3.43 17.79
N ASP A 95 0.60 -2.58 18.81
CA ASP A 95 -0.64 -1.87 19.13
C ASP A 95 -0.95 -0.76 18.12
N LEU A 96 0.07 -0.11 17.58
CA LEU A 96 -0.08 0.84 16.48
C LEU A 96 -0.51 0.13 15.21
N TRP A 97 0.08 -1.03 14.92
CA TRP A 97 -0.31 -1.89 13.81
C TRP A 97 -1.78 -2.31 13.91
N LYS A 98 -2.24 -2.77 15.07
CA LYS A 98 -3.66 -3.12 15.31
C LYS A 98 -4.59 -1.94 15.03
N GLN A 99 -4.24 -0.73 15.46
CA GLN A 99 -5.03 0.47 15.19
C GLN A 99 -5.11 0.77 13.69
N LEU A 100 -3.99 0.67 12.97
CA LEU A 100 -3.95 0.90 11.52
C LEU A 100 -4.80 -0.14 10.78
N VAL A 101 -4.67 -1.42 11.12
CA VAL A 101 -5.47 -2.50 10.52
C VAL A 101 -6.96 -2.29 10.81
N ALA A 102 -7.34 -2.01 12.05
CA ALA A 102 -8.74 -1.76 12.40
C ALA A 102 -9.34 -0.54 11.67
N PHE A 103 -8.52 0.47 11.38
CA PHE A 103 -8.96 1.67 10.68
C PHE A 103 -9.13 1.44 9.16
N TYR A 104 -8.18 0.76 8.52
CA TYR A 104 -8.18 0.56 7.06
C TYR A 104 -8.89 -0.73 6.61
N ASP A 105 -9.04 -1.70 7.51
CA ASP A 105 -9.63 -3.00 7.25
C ASP A 105 -10.52 -3.49 8.42
N PRO A 106 -11.57 -2.72 8.80
CA PRO A 106 -12.43 -3.06 9.94
C PRO A 106 -13.18 -4.39 9.75
N GLU A 107 -13.48 -4.76 8.50
CA GLU A 107 -14.18 -5.99 8.14
C GLU A 107 -13.23 -7.15 7.83
N GLY A 108 -11.91 -6.94 7.89
CA GLY A 108 -10.90 -7.96 7.61
C GLY A 108 -10.79 -8.40 6.14
N LYS A 109 -11.34 -7.63 5.21
CA LYS A 109 -11.35 -7.88 3.75
C LYS A 109 -9.95 -7.91 3.14
N TYR A 110 -8.98 -7.22 3.75
CA TYR A 110 -7.62 -7.09 3.23
C TYR A 110 -6.60 -7.89 4.03
N GLN A 111 -7.00 -8.65 5.05
CA GLN A 111 -6.07 -9.42 5.90
C GLN A 111 -5.21 -10.39 5.08
N GLU A 112 -5.78 -11.10 4.13
CA GLU A 112 -5.04 -12.01 3.25
C GLU A 112 -4.06 -11.22 2.37
N ALA A 113 -4.50 -10.10 1.79
CA ALA A 113 -3.63 -9.23 0.99
C ALA A 113 -2.46 -8.67 1.81
N PHE A 114 -2.70 -8.27 3.05
CA PHE A 114 -1.65 -7.88 3.99
C PHE A 114 -0.72 -9.04 4.31
N GLN A 115 -1.25 -10.22 4.60
CA GLN A 115 -0.43 -11.39 4.90
C GLN A 115 0.46 -11.76 3.70
N ASP A 116 -0.10 -11.81 2.49
CA ASP A 116 0.64 -12.07 1.26
C ASP A 116 1.72 -11.04 1.00
N TYR A 117 1.39 -9.76 1.15
CA TYR A 117 2.33 -8.66 0.95
C TYR A 117 3.49 -8.69 1.96
N LEU A 118 3.23 -9.15 3.18
CA LEU A 118 4.20 -9.24 4.26
C LEU A 118 4.96 -10.56 4.32
N LYS A 119 4.65 -11.55 3.46
CA LYS A 119 5.44 -12.79 3.37
C LYS A 119 6.92 -12.47 3.08
N PRO A 120 7.86 -13.31 3.55
CA PRO A 120 9.30 -13.15 3.28
C PRO A 120 9.56 -12.83 1.81
#